data_AF-A0A7V5ASB1-F1
#
_entry.id   AF-A0A7V5ASB1-F1
#
_cell.length_a   1.000
_cell.length_b   1.000
_cell.length_c   1.000
_cell.angle_alpha   90.00
_cell.angle_beta   90.00
_cell.angle_gamma   90.00
#
_symmetry.space_group_name_H-M   'P 1'
#
loop_
_entity.id
_entity.type
_entity.pdbx_description
1 polymer ?
#
loop_
_entity_poly.entity_id
_entity_poly.type
_entity_poly.pdbx_seq_one_letter_code
_entity_poly.pdbx_strand_id
1 'polypeptide(L)'
;MKKGCFFGFLCICFLLSLMGCGKKDEKRPSSKAGTPAAEMPAQPVEETPEQKQARLQKKFDEFKSYADRNPDDISGVTARYNELKKEAGGTPLEVHIDRVMTNSKTAFERNAKDAYESLVERINTAREKYKSEQLLPSDMAEKYAKLASDIESYPSAYRTTKWWEELQNIKKDIAAEADAAKVWAESKADATREGDAGRYKEAIAKLETFPQEFRSSVWEKERQELLKTYQEALSRREETVKQEEKLEWKDLFSGEPIENTVFNIKETDTDRWTVKDKILVCDNTAGTDDAWLCTPKETKWKNFVLEMEFRFTNNGSLTICVHGSPQPDKPDYFGFDKKTITFADFGPNVWHTAKIRVRNKKIIIESTSLVAPLEGHCDREDGVFGLVANVGTKIEIRKIRMALYPEK
;
A
#
# COMPACT_ATOMS: atom_id res chain seq x y z
N MET A 1 -10.17 14.20 -32.34
CA MET A 1 -11.06 13.77 -33.45
C MET A 1 -10.79 12.29 -33.75
N LYS A 2 -11.86 11.50 -34.02
CA LYS A 2 -11.97 10.02 -34.14
C LYS A 2 -11.91 9.29 -32.78
N LYS A 3 -12.99 8.88 -32.11
CA LYS A 3 -14.19 8.01 -32.38
C LYS A 3 -13.90 6.50 -32.46
N GLY A 4 -14.56 5.75 -31.57
CA GLY A 4 -14.82 4.30 -31.57
C GLY A 4 -14.84 3.75 -30.12
N CYS A 5 -15.96 3.68 -29.38
CA CYS A 5 -17.07 2.70 -29.42
C CYS A 5 -16.60 1.24 -29.26
N PHE A 6 -17.22 0.32 -28.52
CA PHE A 6 -18.35 0.23 -27.57
C PHE A 6 -18.44 -1.28 -27.25
N PHE A 7 -18.61 -1.73 -26.00
CA PHE A 7 -19.15 -3.05 -25.57
C PHE A 7 -18.96 -3.09 -24.03
N GLY A 8 -19.95 -3.12 -23.13
CA GLY A 8 -21.36 -3.47 -23.22
C GLY A 8 -21.60 -4.80 -22.53
N PHE A 9 -21.91 -4.80 -21.23
CA PHE A 9 -22.74 -5.83 -20.59
C PHE A 9 -23.30 -5.32 -19.25
N LEU A 10 -24.60 -5.02 -19.25
CA LEU A 10 -25.42 -4.70 -18.08
C LEU A 10 -26.66 -5.59 -18.24
N CYS A 11 -26.86 -6.56 -17.34
CA CYS A 11 -28.07 -7.38 -17.30
C CYS A 11 -28.85 -7.06 -16.03
N ILE A 12 -29.89 -6.25 -16.20
CA ILE A 12 -31.02 -6.06 -15.29
C ILE A 12 -32.11 -7.06 -15.72
N CYS A 13 -32.64 -7.84 -14.79
CA CYS A 13 -33.91 -8.55 -14.98
C CYS A 13 -34.86 -8.20 -13.84
N PHE A 14 -35.83 -7.33 -14.14
CA PHE A 14 -37.07 -7.11 -13.39
C PHE A 14 -38.17 -6.79 -14.42
N LEU A 15 -39.28 -7.51 -14.37
CA LEU A 15 -40.65 -7.17 -14.85
C LEU A 15 -41.47 -8.49 -14.79
N LEU A 16 -42.39 -8.65 -13.83
CA LEU A 16 -43.82 -8.26 -13.87
C LEU A 16 -44.61 -8.87 -15.05
N SER A 17 -45.70 -9.58 -14.75
CA SER A 17 -47.07 -9.08 -15.01
C SER A 17 -48.16 -10.09 -14.65
N LEU A 18 -49.12 -9.63 -13.84
CA LEU A 18 -50.52 -10.07 -13.82
C LEU A 18 -51.21 -9.67 -15.14
N MET A 19 -52.11 -10.50 -15.66
CA MET A 19 -53.45 -10.13 -16.15
C MET A 19 -54.18 -11.36 -16.71
N GLY A 20 -55.46 -11.51 -16.35
CA GLY A 20 -56.32 -12.61 -16.75
C GLY A 20 -57.20 -12.33 -17.97
N CYS A 21 -57.98 -13.34 -18.37
CA CYS A 21 -59.25 -13.38 -19.12
C CYS A 21 -59.40 -14.82 -19.64
N GLY A 22 -60.54 -15.53 -19.65
CA GLY A 22 -61.91 -15.23 -19.26
C GLY A 22 -62.84 -16.41 -19.63
N LYS A 23 -64.07 -16.34 -19.09
CA LYS A 23 -65.38 -16.85 -19.56
C LYS A 23 -65.55 -18.33 -19.99
N LYS A 24 -66.56 -19.01 -19.39
CA LYS A 24 -67.92 -19.12 -19.98
C LYS A 24 -68.94 -19.77 -19.02
N ASP A 25 -70.17 -19.28 -19.16
CA ASP A 25 -71.39 -19.59 -18.41
C ASP A 25 -71.95 -21.01 -18.63
N GLU A 26 -72.65 -21.55 -17.63
CA GLU A 26 -73.89 -22.30 -17.90
C GLU A 26 -74.89 -22.34 -16.71
N LYS A 27 -76.09 -21.83 -17.00
CA LYS A 27 -77.45 -22.23 -16.56
C LYS A 27 -77.78 -22.42 -15.06
N ARG A 28 -78.69 -21.55 -14.58
CA ARG A 28 -79.67 -21.84 -13.52
C ARG A 28 -80.82 -22.72 -14.07
N PRO A 29 -81.47 -23.51 -13.19
CA PRO A 29 -82.81 -23.08 -12.79
C PRO A 29 -83.09 -23.17 -11.26
N SER A 30 -83.81 -22.15 -10.82
CA SER A 30 -84.76 -22.04 -9.69
C SER A 30 -85.13 -23.32 -8.91
N SER A 31 -84.93 -23.27 -7.58
CA SER A 31 -85.94 -23.69 -6.60
C SER A 31 -85.77 -22.92 -5.28
N LYS A 32 -86.87 -22.31 -4.81
CA LYS A 32 -87.00 -21.67 -3.49
C LYS A 32 -86.87 -22.72 -2.36
N ALA A 33 -86.10 -22.42 -1.33
CA ALA A 33 -86.46 -22.62 0.09
C ALA A 33 -85.32 -22.18 1.02
N GLY A 34 -85.66 -21.41 2.05
CA GLY A 34 -84.86 -21.25 3.27
C GLY A 34 -83.89 -20.06 3.32
N THR A 35 -84.37 -18.92 3.81
CA THR A 35 -83.53 -17.86 4.37
C THR A 35 -82.85 -18.39 5.65
N PRO A 36 -81.52 -18.45 5.77
CA PRO A 36 -80.88 -18.51 7.07
C PRO A 36 -80.92 -17.09 7.66
N ALA A 37 -81.40 -16.98 8.89
CA ALA A 37 -81.36 -15.75 9.65
C ALA A 37 -79.94 -15.18 9.66
N ALA A 38 -79.83 -13.86 9.47
CA ALA A 38 -78.59 -13.14 9.67
C ALA A 38 -78.14 -13.35 11.13
N GLU A 39 -77.04 -14.07 11.34
CA GLU A 39 -76.32 -14.04 12.60
C GLU A 39 -75.89 -12.59 12.85
N MET A 40 -76.49 -11.98 13.88
CA MET A 40 -76.07 -10.69 14.40
C MET A 40 -74.59 -10.78 14.79
N PRO A 41 -73.76 -9.76 14.50
CA PRO A 41 -72.40 -9.71 15.04
C PRO A 41 -72.48 -9.75 16.56
N ALA A 42 -71.87 -10.76 17.17
CA ALA A 42 -71.77 -10.87 18.62
C ALA A 42 -71.19 -9.55 19.16
N GLN A 43 -71.94 -8.87 20.04
CA GLN A 43 -71.41 -7.72 20.76
C GLN A 43 -70.14 -8.15 21.49
N PRO A 44 -69.07 -7.33 21.46
CA PRO A 44 -67.87 -7.63 22.23
C PRO A 44 -68.29 -7.75 23.70
N VAL A 45 -68.08 -8.91 24.30
CA VAL A 45 -68.32 -9.16 25.71
C VAL A 45 -67.53 -8.09 26.48
N GLU A 46 -68.22 -7.20 27.19
CA GLU A 46 -67.56 -6.21 28.04
C GLU A 46 -66.72 -6.95 29.08
N GLU A 47 -65.40 -6.82 28.99
CA GLU A 47 -64.45 -7.36 29.96
C GLU A 47 -64.76 -6.81 31.35
N THR A 48 -64.82 -7.67 32.36
CA THR A 48 -64.96 -7.16 33.73
C THR A 48 -63.70 -6.38 34.15
N PRO A 49 -63.81 -5.45 35.11
CA PRO A 49 -62.65 -4.73 35.63
C PRO A 49 -61.51 -5.66 36.09
N GLU A 50 -61.83 -6.80 36.73
CA GLU A 50 -60.83 -7.78 37.15
C GLU A 50 -60.16 -8.49 35.95
N GLN A 51 -60.93 -8.84 34.92
CA GLN A 51 -60.38 -9.46 33.71
C GLN A 51 -59.47 -8.51 32.95
N LYS A 52 -59.87 -7.23 32.84
CA LYS A 52 -59.05 -6.17 32.25
C LYS A 52 -57.74 -5.97 33.03
N GLN A 53 -57.81 -5.96 34.36
CA GLN A 53 -56.63 -5.79 35.21
C GLN A 53 -55.68 -6.99 35.14
N ALA A 54 -56.19 -8.22 35.13
CA ALA A 54 -55.38 -9.43 34.96
C ALA A 54 -54.69 -9.48 33.58
N ARG A 55 -55.40 -9.07 32.52
CA ARG A 55 -54.83 -8.96 31.17
C ARG A 55 -53.72 -7.93 31.09
N LEU A 56 -53.93 -6.74 31.65
CA LEU A 56 -52.93 -5.67 31.70
C LEU A 56 -51.70 -6.09 32.51
N GLN A 57 -51.90 -6.79 33.64
CA GLN A 57 -50.80 -7.33 34.44
C GLN A 57 -49.96 -8.33 33.64
N LYS A 58 -50.60 -9.27 32.93
CA LYS A 58 -49.90 -10.22 32.07
C LYS A 58 -49.07 -9.51 30.98
N LYS A 59 -49.66 -8.53 30.30
CA LYS A 59 -48.94 -7.73 29.30
C LYS A 59 -47.77 -6.93 29.90
N PHE A 60 -47.94 -6.42 31.12
CA PHE A 60 -46.86 -5.76 31.86
C PHE A 60 -45.71 -6.72 32.18
N ASP A 61 -46.00 -7.94 32.64
CA ASP A 61 -44.99 -8.94 32.93
C ASP A 61 -44.23 -9.37 31.65
N GLU A 62 -44.93 -9.49 30.53
CA GLU A 62 -44.34 -9.74 29.21
C GLU A 62 -43.44 -8.57 28.75
N PHE A 63 -43.91 -7.33 28.90
CA PHE A 63 -43.14 -6.13 28.60
C PHE A 63 -41.86 -6.04 29.44
N LYS A 64 -41.99 -6.24 30.76
CA LYS A 64 -40.86 -6.25 31.68
C LYS A 64 -39.86 -7.34 31.33
N SER A 65 -40.32 -8.57 31.09
CA SER A 65 -39.44 -9.66 30.69
C SER A 65 -38.76 -9.40 29.35
N TYR A 66 -39.41 -8.70 28.42
CA TYR A 66 -38.79 -8.31 27.15
C TYR A 66 -37.70 -7.27 27.38
N ALA A 67 -38.00 -6.21 28.14
CA ALA A 67 -37.07 -5.15 28.49
C ALA A 67 -35.82 -5.68 29.22
N ASP A 68 -36.00 -6.60 30.16
CA ASP A 68 -34.90 -7.19 30.93
C ASP A 68 -34.00 -8.08 30.05
N ARG A 69 -34.56 -8.76 29.03
CA ARG A 69 -33.81 -9.66 28.13
C ARG A 69 -33.17 -8.95 26.93
N ASN A 70 -33.65 -7.76 26.59
CA ASN A 70 -33.22 -7.03 25.39
C ASN A 70 -32.80 -5.58 25.74
N PRO A 71 -31.77 -5.39 26.58
CA PRO A 71 -31.35 -4.06 27.03
C PRO A 71 -30.87 -3.16 25.87
N ASP A 72 -30.44 -3.74 24.75
CA ASP A 72 -29.92 -3.03 23.59
C ASP A 72 -30.99 -2.69 22.54
N ASP A 73 -32.20 -3.25 22.67
CA ASP A 73 -33.32 -3.03 21.73
C ASP A 73 -34.27 -1.94 22.25
N ILE A 74 -33.74 -0.72 22.40
CA ILE A 74 -34.54 0.40 22.92
C ILE A 74 -35.74 0.72 22.02
N SER A 75 -35.65 0.45 20.72
CA SER A 75 -36.74 0.63 19.76
C SER A 75 -37.88 -0.36 20.01
N GLY A 76 -37.57 -1.66 20.16
CA GLY A 76 -38.57 -2.68 20.46
C GLY A 76 -39.17 -2.55 21.85
N VAL A 77 -38.41 -2.04 22.83
CA VAL A 77 -38.93 -1.67 24.16
C VAL A 77 -39.87 -0.47 24.06
N THR A 78 -39.50 0.57 23.29
CA THR A 78 -40.33 1.78 23.09
C THR A 78 -41.66 1.45 22.40
N ALA A 79 -41.65 0.58 21.40
CA ALA A 79 -42.87 0.15 20.71
C ALA A 79 -43.86 -0.52 21.68
N ARG A 80 -43.39 -1.50 22.46
CA ARG A 80 -44.20 -2.20 23.46
C ARG A 80 -44.66 -1.29 24.59
N TYR A 81 -43.81 -0.36 25.01
CA TYR A 81 -44.16 0.68 25.97
C TYR A 81 -45.34 1.53 25.49
N ASN A 82 -45.30 2.04 24.25
CA ASN A 82 -46.34 2.90 23.71
C ASN A 82 -47.69 2.17 23.59
N GLU A 83 -47.67 0.91 23.16
CA GLU A 83 -48.87 0.05 23.12
C GLU A 83 -49.46 -0.17 24.50
N LEU A 84 -48.62 -0.60 25.46
CA LEU A 84 -49.07 -0.91 26.80
C LEU A 84 -49.53 0.32 27.58
N LYS A 85 -48.82 1.45 27.45
CA LYS A 85 -49.17 2.71 28.11
C LYS A 85 -50.53 3.23 27.65
N LYS A 86 -50.85 3.10 26.36
CA LYS A 86 -52.17 3.48 25.82
C LYS A 86 -53.30 2.66 26.44
N GLU A 87 -53.08 1.36 26.65
CA GLU A 87 -54.09 0.47 27.25
C GLU A 87 -54.21 0.62 28.77
N ALA A 88 -53.11 0.95 29.45
CA ALA A 88 -53.03 1.07 30.90
C ALA A 88 -53.28 2.50 31.44
N GLY A 89 -53.53 3.48 30.58
CA GLY A 89 -53.71 4.88 30.97
C GLY A 89 -54.78 5.06 32.06
N GLY A 90 -54.43 5.77 33.13
CA GLY A 90 -55.32 5.99 34.28
C GLY A 90 -55.41 4.81 35.26
N THR A 91 -54.60 3.78 35.09
CA THR A 91 -54.49 2.65 36.05
C THR A 91 -53.23 2.74 36.91
N PRO A 92 -53.17 2.09 38.09
CA PRO A 92 -51.95 2.03 38.90
C PRO A 92 -50.73 1.42 38.18
N LEU A 93 -50.96 0.61 37.14
CA LEU A 93 -49.90 -0.02 36.33
C LEU A 93 -49.10 0.99 35.51
N GLU A 94 -49.67 2.15 35.18
CA GLU A 94 -49.02 3.18 34.36
C GLU A 94 -47.67 3.62 34.95
N VAL A 95 -47.62 3.84 36.27
CA VAL A 95 -46.38 4.22 36.98
C VAL A 95 -45.32 3.13 36.89
N HIS A 96 -45.73 1.85 36.92
CA HIS A 96 -44.81 0.73 36.81
C HIS A 96 -44.28 0.58 35.37
N ILE A 97 -45.12 0.80 34.36
CA ILE A 97 -44.74 0.80 32.94
C ILE A 97 -43.71 1.90 32.67
N ASP A 98 -43.95 3.11 33.18
CA ASP A 98 -43.01 4.24 33.06
C ASP A 98 -41.68 3.96 33.75
N ARG A 99 -41.69 3.27 34.90
CA ARG A 99 -40.47 2.87 35.60
C ARG A 99 -39.66 1.87 34.80
N VAL A 100 -40.28 0.86 34.20
CA VAL A 100 -39.58 -0.12 33.34
C VAL A 100 -38.95 0.60 32.15
N MET A 101 -39.67 1.48 31.47
CA MET A 101 -39.12 2.25 30.35
C MET A 101 -37.93 3.13 30.75
N THR A 102 -38.00 3.77 31.93
CA THR A 102 -36.89 4.57 32.46
C THR A 102 -35.66 3.72 32.76
N ASN A 103 -35.86 2.54 33.35
CA ASN A 103 -34.78 1.59 33.62
C ASN A 103 -34.14 1.09 32.30
N SER A 104 -34.96 0.77 31.29
CA SER A 104 -34.46 0.33 29.97
C SER A 104 -33.66 1.42 29.27
N LYS A 105 -34.11 2.69 29.28
CA LYS A 105 -33.32 3.81 28.74
C LYS A 105 -31.98 3.96 29.45
N THR A 106 -31.98 3.81 30.78
CA THR A 106 -30.76 3.91 31.58
C THR A 106 -29.79 2.77 31.28
N ALA A 107 -30.30 1.54 31.13
CA ALA A 107 -29.49 0.37 30.77
C ALA A 107 -28.91 0.53 29.36
N PHE A 108 -29.72 0.94 28.39
CA PHE A 108 -29.31 1.19 27.01
C PHE A 108 -28.19 2.25 26.92
N GLU A 109 -28.35 3.38 27.60
CA GLU A 109 -27.32 4.44 27.65
C GLU A 109 -26.02 3.98 28.32
N ARG A 110 -26.11 3.13 29.36
CA ARG A 110 -24.93 2.53 29.99
C ARG A 110 -24.21 1.60 29.02
N ASN A 111 -24.93 0.70 28.34
CA ASN A 111 -24.34 -0.22 27.39
C ASN A 111 -23.69 0.53 26.22
N ALA A 112 -24.33 1.58 25.71
CA ALA A 112 -23.76 2.45 24.67
C ALA A 112 -22.45 3.12 25.14
N LYS A 113 -22.42 3.60 26.39
CA LYS A 113 -21.23 4.21 27.01
C LYS A 113 -20.10 3.20 27.19
N ASP A 114 -20.38 2.02 27.76
CA ASP A 114 -19.36 0.99 28.02
C ASP A 114 -18.71 0.53 26.71
N ALA A 115 -19.51 0.41 25.65
CA ALA A 115 -19.05 0.05 24.33
C ALA A 115 -18.16 1.15 23.72
N TYR A 116 -18.55 2.43 23.86
CA TYR A 116 -17.70 3.57 23.52
C TYR A 116 -16.36 3.56 24.28
N GLU A 117 -16.38 3.39 25.61
CA GLU A 117 -15.18 3.39 26.44
C GLU A 117 -14.21 2.26 26.07
N SER A 118 -14.74 1.07 25.76
CA SER A 118 -13.93 -0.06 25.27
C SER A 118 -13.22 0.26 23.96
N LEU A 119 -13.88 0.95 23.02
CA LEU A 119 -13.24 1.35 21.77
C LEU A 119 -12.16 2.41 22.00
N VAL A 120 -12.45 3.42 22.82
CA VAL A 120 -11.48 4.46 23.20
C VAL A 120 -10.23 3.84 23.80
N GLU A 121 -10.39 2.85 24.68
CA GLU A 121 -9.28 2.10 25.27
C GLU A 121 -8.45 1.37 24.19
N ARG A 122 -9.10 0.69 23.23
CA ARG A 122 -8.42 0.01 22.12
C ARG A 122 -7.64 0.98 21.23
N ILE A 123 -8.18 2.16 20.97
CA ILE A 123 -7.53 3.22 20.17
C ILE A 123 -6.32 3.78 20.92
N ASN A 124 -6.48 4.11 22.20
CA ASN A 124 -5.39 4.60 23.03
C ASN A 124 -4.27 3.55 23.17
N THR A 125 -4.65 2.27 23.33
CA THR A 125 -3.69 1.16 23.33
C THR A 125 -2.91 1.08 22.01
N ALA A 126 -3.58 1.24 20.87
CA ALA A 126 -2.92 1.25 19.57
C ALA A 126 -1.94 2.44 19.42
N ARG A 127 -2.34 3.63 19.87
CA ARG A 127 -1.51 4.85 19.89
C ARG A 127 -0.29 4.71 20.80
N GLU A 128 -0.45 4.16 22.00
CA GLU A 128 0.67 3.95 22.94
C GLU A 128 1.63 2.87 22.45
N LYS A 129 1.10 1.77 21.88
CA LYS A 129 1.92 0.72 21.27
C LYS A 129 2.80 1.26 20.14
N TYR A 130 2.33 2.25 19.38
CA TYR A 130 3.17 2.94 18.41
C TYR A 130 4.32 3.69 19.06
N LYS A 131 4.02 4.53 20.07
CA LYS A 131 5.04 5.33 20.75
C LYS A 131 6.13 4.45 21.38
N SER A 132 5.77 3.28 21.90
CA SER A 132 6.70 2.39 22.61
C SER A 132 7.43 1.39 21.71
N GLU A 133 6.78 0.84 20.67
CA GLU A 133 7.33 -0.28 19.90
C GLU A 133 7.90 0.11 18.53
N GLN A 134 7.85 1.39 18.12
CA GLN A 134 8.29 1.82 16.79
C GLN A 134 7.67 0.97 15.66
N LEU A 135 6.38 0.62 15.78
CA LEU A 135 5.67 -0.15 14.77
C LEU A 135 5.86 0.47 13.37
N LEU A 136 6.00 -0.39 12.36
CA LEU A 136 6.07 0.06 10.97
C LEU A 136 4.77 0.84 10.63
N PRO A 137 4.88 2.01 9.97
CA PRO A 137 3.71 2.85 9.71
C PRO A 137 2.64 2.17 8.82
N SER A 138 3.01 1.15 8.03
CA SER A 138 2.06 0.32 7.28
C SER A 138 1.13 -0.49 8.20
N ASP A 139 1.70 -1.12 9.22
CA ASP A 139 0.96 -1.95 10.17
C ASP A 139 0.02 -1.10 11.04
N MET A 140 0.39 0.17 11.24
CA MET A 140 -0.45 1.16 11.89
C MET A 140 -1.64 1.56 11.01
N ALA A 141 -1.41 1.88 9.74
CA ALA A 141 -2.49 2.25 8.82
C ALA A 141 -3.57 1.15 8.74
N GLU A 142 -3.16 -0.13 8.67
CA GLU A 142 -4.09 -1.26 8.70
C GLU A 142 -4.87 -1.36 10.02
N LYS A 143 -4.19 -1.19 11.17
CA LYS A 143 -4.87 -1.21 12.48
C LYS A 143 -5.87 -0.09 12.63
N TYR A 144 -5.54 1.12 12.19
CA TYR A 144 -6.47 2.26 12.23
C TYR A 144 -7.64 2.07 11.28
N ALA A 145 -7.42 1.56 10.07
CA ALA A 145 -8.50 1.21 9.16
C ALA A 145 -9.45 0.17 9.77
N LYS A 146 -8.91 -0.85 10.45
CA LYS A 146 -9.72 -1.84 11.17
C LYS A 146 -10.53 -1.22 12.31
N LEU A 147 -9.94 -0.36 13.12
CA LEU A 147 -10.65 0.36 14.19
C LEU A 147 -11.77 1.24 13.63
N ALA A 148 -11.54 1.93 12.50
CA ALA A 148 -12.56 2.71 11.82
C ALA A 148 -13.72 1.84 11.30
N SER A 149 -13.41 0.63 10.78
CA SER A 149 -14.42 -0.35 10.37
C SER A 149 -15.22 -0.90 11.56
N ASP A 150 -14.58 -1.14 12.70
CA ASP A 150 -15.27 -1.61 13.91
C ASP A 150 -16.33 -0.60 14.37
N ILE A 151 -16.07 0.71 14.23
CA ILE A 151 -17.06 1.77 14.52
C ILE A 151 -18.30 1.65 13.62
N GLU A 152 -18.13 1.28 12.34
CA GLU A 152 -19.28 1.12 11.42
C GLU A 152 -20.13 -0.10 11.74
N SER A 153 -19.53 -1.13 12.34
CA SER A 153 -20.21 -2.38 12.72
C SER A 153 -21.10 -2.24 13.96
N TYR A 154 -21.06 -1.09 14.64
CA TYR A 154 -21.85 -0.87 15.85
C TYR A 154 -23.37 -0.92 15.59
N PRO A 155 -24.16 -1.44 16.56
CA PRO A 155 -25.61 -1.49 16.44
C PRO A 155 -26.22 -0.15 16.06
N SER A 156 -27.08 -0.15 15.04
CA SER A 156 -27.75 1.06 14.55
C SER A 156 -28.57 1.77 15.62
N ALA A 157 -29.03 1.03 16.64
CA ALA A 157 -29.74 1.59 17.78
C ALA A 157 -28.90 2.64 18.53
N TYR A 158 -27.59 2.43 18.68
CA TYR A 158 -26.72 3.37 19.40
C TYR A 158 -26.51 4.69 18.68
N ARG A 159 -26.88 4.79 17.40
CA ARG A 159 -26.71 6.01 16.59
C ARG A 159 -27.53 7.20 17.08
N THR A 160 -28.54 6.96 17.91
CA THR A 160 -29.36 8.02 18.51
C THR A 160 -28.81 8.51 19.85
N THR A 161 -27.72 7.93 20.35
CA THR A 161 -27.07 8.33 21.60
C THR A 161 -26.01 9.39 21.36
N LYS A 162 -25.70 10.20 22.38
CA LYS A 162 -24.59 11.15 22.33
C LYS A 162 -23.23 10.48 22.08
N TRP A 163 -23.07 9.23 22.53
CA TRP A 163 -21.82 8.48 22.40
C TRP A 163 -21.50 8.17 20.94
N TRP A 164 -22.52 8.07 20.08
CA TRP A 164 -22.30 7.92 18.65
C TRP A 164 -21.68 9.15 18.00
N GLU A 165 -22.08 10.36 18.39
CA GLU A 165 -21.45 11.59 17.90
C GLU A 165 -19.97 11.65 18.31
N GLU A 166 -19.66 11.30 19.57
CA GLU A 166 -18.28 11.19 20.04
C GLU A 166 -17.49 10.13 19.26
N LEU A 167 -18.08 8.97 18.96
CA LEU A 167 -17.47 7.93 18.13
C LEU A 167 -17.19 8.39 16.69
N GLN A 168 -18.08 9.18 16.09
CA GLN A 168 -17.86 9.70 14.73
C GLN A 168 -16.69 10.68 14.68
N ASN A 169 -16.51 11.51 15.71
CA ASN A 169 -15.35 12.39 15.81
C ASN A 169 -14.06 11.58 15.90
N ILE A 170 -14.03 10.56 16.75
CA ILE A 170 -12.91 9.63 16.88
C ILE A 170 -12.62 8.91 15.55
N LYS A 171 -13.64 8.48 14.82
CA LYS A 171 -13.48 7.84 13.51
C LYS A 171 -12.76 8.75 12.53
N LYS A 172 -13.13 10.03 12.50
CA LYS A 172 -12.49 11.03 11.65
C LYS A 172 -11.00 11.16 12.02
N ASP A 173 -10.70 11.25 13.32
CA ASP A 173 -9.33 11.37 13.81
C ASP A 173 -8.48 10.14 13.42
N ILE A 174 -9.03 8.93 13.57
CA ILE A 174 -8.33 7.68 13.23
C ILE A 174 -8.11 7.54 11.72
N ALA A 175 -9.08 7.92 10.89
CA ALA A 175 -8.93 7.89 9.44
C ALA A 175 -7.79 8.83 9.01
N ALA A 176 -7.75 10.02 9.60
CA ALA A 176 -6.70 10.99 9.33
C ALA A 176 -5.32 10.47 9.83
N GLU A 177 -5.27 9.78 10.99
CA GLU A 177 -4.03 9.13 11.48
C GLU A 177 -3.55 8.01 10.56
N ALA A 178 -4.46 7.22 9.97
CA ALA A 178 -4.13 6.19 9.00
C ALA A 178 -3.52 6.76 7.72
N ASP A 179 -4.11 7.85 7.20
CA ASP A 179 -3.59 8.54 6.01
C ASP A 179 -2.19 9.12 6.26
N ALA A 180 -1.99 9.74 7.43
CA ALA A 180 -0.68 10.25 7.85
C ALA A 180 0.38 9.12 7.92
N ALA A 181 0.03 7.99 8.54
CA ALA A 181 0.92 6.83 8.64
C ALA A 181 1.28 6.25 7.26
N LYS A 182 0.31 6.22 6.34
CA LYS A 182 0.53 5.76 4.96
C LYS A 182 1.48 6.68 4.20
N VAL A 183 1.23 8.00 4.22
CA VAL A 183 2.12 8.99 3.57
C VAL A 183 3.55 8.86 4.11
N TRP A 184 3.69 8.65 5.42
CA TRP A 184 4.97 8.45 6.08
C TRP A 184 5.70 7.17 5.64
N ALA A 185 4.99 6.04 5.57
CA ALA A 185 5.54 4.78 5.08
C ALA A 185 6.02 4.91 3.63
N GLU A 186 5.19 5.51 2.77
CA GLU A 186 5.50 5.70 1.36
C GLU A 186 6.70 6.62 1.16
N SER A 187 6.76 7.75 1.88
CA SER A 187 7.90 8.67 1.78
C SER A 187 9.21 8.03 2.22
N LYS A 188 9.18 7.22 3.30
CA LYS A 188 10.35 6.47 3.76
C LYS A 188 10.78 5.40 2.76
N ALA A 189 9.82 4.68 2.16
CA ALA A 189 10.10 3.68 1.13
C ALA A 189 10.72 4.30 -0.13
N ASP A 190 10.31 5.50 -0.50
CA ASP A 190 10.87 6.23 -1.64
C ASP A 190 12.27 6.78 -1.33
N ALA A 191 12.52 7.26 -0.11
CA ALA A 191 13.82 7.81 0.28
C ALA A 191 14.89 6.77 0.63
N THR A 192 14.52 5.55 1.05
CA THR A 192 15.48 4.45 1.29
C THR A 192 16.06 3.86 0.02
N ARG A 193 15.58 4.27 -1.16
CA ARG A 193 16.06 3.86 -2.49
C ARG A 193 16.99 4.93 -3.09
N GLU A 194 18.04 5.29 -2.36
CA GLU A 194 18.91 6.47 -2.54
C GLU A 194 19.68 6.59 -3.88
N GLY A 195 19.05 6.71 -5.05
CA GLY A 195 19.80 6.80 -6.34
C GLY A 195 19.47 7.98 -7.25
N ASP A 196 18.31 8.58 -7.08
CA ASP A 196 17.76 9.49 -8.08
C ASP A 196 17.20 10.77 -7.43
N ALA A 197 17.66 11.92 -7.92
CA ALA A 197 17.13 13.23 -7.51
C ALA A 197 15.62 13.33 -7.78
N GLY A 198 15.10 12.60 -8.77
CA GLY A 198 13.66 12.49 -9.03
C GLY A 198 12.87 11.88 -7.88
N ARG A 199 13.43 10.90 -7.17
CA ARG A 199 12.74 10.19 -6.09
C ARG A 199 12.72 10.97 -4.77
N TYR A 200 13.77 11.73 -4.45
CA TYR A 200 13.69 12.68 -3.34
C TYR A 200 12.65 13.77 -3.61
N LYS A 201 12.49 14.22 -4.87
CA LYS A 201 11.41 15.14 -5.25
C LYS A 201 10.02 14.52 -5.05
N GLU A 202 9.82 13.26 -5.42
CA GLU A 202 8.58 12.53 -5.16
C GLU A 202 8.30 12.34 -3.67
N ALA A 203 9.31 11.94 -2.88
CA ALA A 203 9.19 11.77 -1.44
C ALA A 203 8.86 13.09 -0.72
N ILE A 204 9.50 14.20 -1.13
CA ILE A 204 9.19 15.55 -0.66
C ILE A 204 7.75 15.92 -1.01
N ALA A 205 7.33 15.74 -2.26
CA ALA A 205 5.97 16.05 -2.70
C ALA A 205 4.91 15.28 -1.89
N LYS A 206 5.16 13.99 -1.59
CA LYS A 206 4.28 13.20 -0.70
C LYS A 206 4.23 13.76 0.71
N LEU A 207 5.38 14.11 1.30
CA LEU A 207 5.42 14.74 2.63
C LEU A 207 4.74 16.12 2.66
N GLU A 208 4.66 16.83 1.53
CA GLU A 208 3.90 18.08 1.41
C GLU A 208 2.38 17.86 1.40
N THR A 209 1.91 16.69 0.95
CA THR A 209 0.48 16.30 1.02
C THR A 209 0.02 15.86 2.40
N PHE A 210 0.90 15.88 3.41
CA PHE A 210 0.58 15.46 4.77
C PHE A 210 -0.61 16.24 5.34
N PRO A 211 -1.62 15.56 5.97
CA PRO A 211 -2.86 16.22 6.35
C PRO A 211 -2.64 17.40 7.30
N GLN A 212 -3.30 18.53 7.01
CA GLN A 212 -3.11 19.79 7.73
C GLN A 212 -3.49 19.70 9.22
N GLU A 213 -4.39 18.77 9.55
CA GLU A 213 -4.94 18.51 10.88
C GLU A 213 -3.87 18.03 11.88
N PHE A 214 -2.77 17.46 11.40
CA PHE A 214 -1.66 16.95 12.22
C PHE A 214 -0.45 17.88 12.30
N ARG A 215 -0.50 19.07 11.67
CA ARG A 215 0.60 20.05 11.63
C ARG A 215 0.98 20.66 12.98
N SER A 216 0.31 20.30 14.07
CA SER A 216 0.63 20.72 15.44
C SER A 216 1.05 19.56 16.36
N SER A 217 1.10 18.33 15.83
CA SER A 217 1.35 17.11 16.60
C SER A 217 2.84 16.69 16.56
N VAL A 218 3.20 15.65 17.32
CA VAL A 218 4.52 15.00 17.25
C VAL A 218 4.86 14.60 15.81
N TRP A 219 3.85 14.19 15.03
CA TRP A 219 4.00 13.88 13.62
C TRP A 219 4.49 15.04 12.77
N GLU A 220 4.13 16.29 13.09
CA GLU A 220 4.65 17.44 12.33
C GLU A 220 6.14 17.64 12.59
N LYS A 221 6.59 17.49 13.83
CA LYS A 221 8.01 17.63 14.16
C LYS A 221 8.83 16.59 13.41
N GLU A 222 8.41 15.33 13.48
CA GLU A 222 9.08 14.26 12.75
C GLU A 222 9.01 14.52 11.24
N ARG A 223 7.85 14.97 10.70
CA ARG A 223 7.68 15.27 9.26
C ARG A 223 8.63 16.37 8.82
N GLN A 224 8.75 17.46 9.58
CA GLN A 224 9.65 18.57 9.28
C GLN A 224 11.11 18.12 9.30
N GLU A 225 11.49 17.27 10.24
CA GLU A 225 12.84 16.73 10.36
C GLU A 225 13.18 15.80 9.18
N LEU A 226 12.22 14.97 8.77
CA LEU A 226 12.34 14.10 7.61
C LEU A 226 12.39 14.91 6.30
N LEU A 227 11.50 15.90 6.15
CA LEU A 227 11.48 16.82 5.01
C LEU A 227 12.81 17.55 4.86
N LYS A 228 13.36 18.07 5.96
CA LYS A 228 14.67 18.72 6.00
C LYS A 228 15.76 17.75 5.55
N THR A 229 15.75 16.52 6.05
CA THR A 229 16.71 15.48 5.66
C THR A 229 16.64 15.18 4.16
N TYR A 230 15.43 15.06 3.59
CA TYR A 230 15.26 14.81 2.16
C TYR A 230 15.65 16.01 1.30
N GLN A 231 15.37 17.23 1.74
CA GLN A 231 15.81 18.45 1.07
C GLN A 231 17.34 18.59 1.08
N GLU A 232 17.99 18.26 2.20
CA GLU A 232 19.46 18.24 2.30
C GLU A 232 20.06 17.16 1.39
N ALA A 233 19.49 15.96 1.38
CA ALA A 233 19.92 14.87 0.50
C ALA A 233 19.75 15.23 -0.98
N LEU A 234 18.61 15.79 -1.36
CA LEU A 234 18.35 16.28 -2.71
C LEU A 234 19.36 17.36 -3.11
N SER A 235 19.60 18.35 -2.24
CA SER A 235 20.55 19.44 -2.50
C SER A 235 21.97 18.90 -2.68
N ARG A 236 22.43 17.98 -1.83
CA ARG A 236 23.72 17.30 -1.97
C ARG A 236 23.82 16.53 -3.28
N ARG A 237 22.73 15.87 -3.68
CA ARG A 237 22.68 15.10 -4.92
C ARG A 237 22.73 16.01 -6.15
N GLU A 238 21.95 17.07 -6.18
CA GLU A 238 21.97 18.06 -7.27
C GLU A 238 23.33 18.74 -7.38
N GLU A 239 24.00 19.04 -6.26
CA GLU A 239 25.37 19.54 -6.26
C GLU A 239 26.37 18.50 -6.80
N THR A 240 26.22 17.23 -6.43
CA THR A 240 27.05 16.14 -6.96
C THR A 240 26.90 16.01 -8.48
N VAL A 241 25.66 16.08 -8.99
CA VAL A 241 25.38 16.06 -10.44
C VAL A 241 26.03 17.26 -11.14
N LYS A 242 25.89 18.47 -10.59
CA LYS A 242 26.56 19.68 -11.13
C LYS A 242 28.08 19.57 -11.12
N GLN A 243 28.67 18.90 -10.14
CA GLN A 243 30.11 18.65 -10.10
C GLN A 243 30.52 17.65 -11.17
N GLU A 244 29.71 16.60 -11.40
CA GLU A 244 29.93 15.58 -12.43
C GLU A 244 29.79 16.11 -13.86
N GLU A 245 28.87 17.06 -14.09
CA GLU A 245 28.70 17.76 -15.37
C GLU A 245 29.93 18.60 -15.76
N LYS A 246 30.74 19.01 -14.78
CA LYS A 246 31.96 19.78 -15.00
C LYS A 246 33.20 18.90 -15.18
N LEU A 247 33.10 17.59 -14.98
CA LEU A 247 34.24 16.70 -15.15
C LEU A 247 34.56 16.52 -16.63
N GLU A 248 35.84 16.34 -16.92
CA GLU A 248 36.28 15.95 -18.25
C GLU A 248 36.04 14.45 -18.46
N TRP A 249 35.10 14.14 -19.35
CA TRP A 249 34.74 12.77 -19.70
C TRP A 249 35.62 12.27 -20.83
N LYS A 250 36.23 11.10 -20.62
CA LYS A 250 36.98 10.35 -21.63
C LYS A 250 36.19 9.12 -22.03
N ASP A 251 35.96 8.95 -23.33
CA ASP A 251 35.42 7.71 -23.86
C ASP A 251 36.47 6.61 -23.73
N LEU A 252 36.12 5.53 -23.04
CA LEU A 252 36.90 4.29 -23.02
C LEU A 252 36.52 3.39 -24.21
N PHE A 253 35.29 3.52 -24.70
CA PHE A 253 34.80 2.88 -25.92
C PHE A 253 33.85 3.80 -26.69
N SER A 254 34.29 4.24 -27.87
CA SER A 254 33.56 5.12 -28.80
C SER A 254 32.92 4.38 -29.98
N GLY A 255 32.99 3.03 -29.99
CA GLY A 255 32.52 2.21 -31.11
C GLY A 255 33.58 1.81 -32.12
N GLU A 256 34.85 2.11 -31.84
CA GLU A 256 35.99 1.68 -32.63
C GLU A 256 36.32 0.20 -32.40
N PRO A 257 37.05 -0.47 -33.33
CA PRO A 257 37.57 -1.83 -33.11
C PRO A 257 38.37 -1.92 -31.81
N ILE A 258 38.31 -3.07 -31.12
CA ILE A 258 38.90 -3.20 -29.77
C ILE A 258 40.40 -2.91 -29.79
N GLU A 259 41.11 -3.27 -30.86
CA GLU A 259 42.54 -2.95 -31.01
C GLU A 259 42.89 -1.45 -30.97
N ASN A 260 41.91 -0.57 -31.21
CA ASN A 260 42.06 0.89 -31.14
C ASN A 260 41.52 1.49 -29.84
N THR A 261 41.01 0.65 -28.93
CA THR A 261 40.45 1.09 -27.65
C THR A 261 41.49 1.00 -26.52
N VAL A 262 41.12 1.46 -25.33
CA VAL A 262 41.94 1.29 -24.12
C VAL A 262 41.83 -0.11 -23.51
N PHE A 263 41.13 -1.04 -24.14
CA PHE A 263 40.90 -2.38 -23.61
C PHE A 263 41.87 -3.39 -24.20
N ASN A 264 42.31 -4.31 -23.34
CA ASN A 264 43.03 -5.52 -23.69
C ASN A 264 42.08 -6.73 -23.55
N ILE A 265 42.15 -7.63 -24.53
CA ILE A 265 41.46 -8.91 -24.52
C ILE A 265 42.51 -10.00 -24.27
N LYS A 266 42.16 -10.98 -23.44
CA LYS A 266 42.93 -12.22 -23.34
C LYS A 266 42.93 -12.92 -24.70
N GLU A 267 44.06 -13.48 -25.11
CA GLU A 267 44.18 -14.13 -26.43
C GLU A 267 43.08 -15.19 -26.66
N THR A 268 42.72 -15.93 -25.60
CA THR A 268 41.66 -16.96 -25.63
C THR A 268 40.24 -16.44 -25.74
N ASP A 269 40.02 -15.13 -25.61
CA ASP A 269 38.70 -14.49 -25.55
C ASP A 269 38.46 -13.57 -26.76
N THR A 270 39.43 -13.50 -27.69
CA THR A 270 39.41 -12.65 -28.88
C THR A 270 38.29 -12.97 -29.85
N ASP A 271 37.81 -14.22 -29.86
CA ASP A 271 36.66 -14.68 -30.65
C ASP A 271 35.31 -14.36 -29.98
N ARG A 272 35.30 -14.10 -28.67
CA ARG A 272 34.08 -13.84 -27.88
C ARG A 272 33.71 -12.37 -27.84
N TRP A 273 34.70 -11.47 -27.84
CA TRP A 273 34.49 -10.02 -27.84
C TRP A 273 34.66 -9.45 -29.25
N THR A 274 33.61 -8.85 -29.78
CA THR A 274 33.59 -8.26 -31.12
C THR A 274 32.95 -6.88 -31.11
N VAL A 275 33.18 -6.08 -32.16
CA VAL A 275 32.48 -4.80 -32.35
C VAL A 275 31.56 -4.92 -33.56
N LYS A 276 30.27 -4.66 -33.35
CA LYS A 276 29.24 -4.68 -34.39
C LYS A 276 28.43 -3.39 -34.31
N ASP A 277 28.33 -2.66 -35.41
CA ASP A 277 27.56 -1.40 -35.46
C ASP A 277 27.91 -0.41 -34.33
N LYS A 278 29.20 -0.27 -34.02
CA LYS A 278 29.73 0.56 -32.92
C LYS A 278 29.32 0.11 -31.51
N ILE A 279 28.87 -1.13 -31.37
CA ILE A 279 28.49 -1.77 -30.10
C ILE A 279 29.51 -2.86 -29.81
N LEU A 280 29.99 -2.88 -28.57
CA LEU A 280 30.82 -3.95 -28.05
C LEU A 280 29.92 -5.15 -27.71
N VAL A 281 30.14 -6.28 -28.36
CA VAL A 281 29.34 -7.50 -28.21
C VAL A 281 30.22 -8.59 -27.61
N CYS A 282 29.77 -9.18 -26.51
CA CYS A 282 30.31 -10.44 -26.02
C CYS A 282 29.32 -11.57 -26.27
N ASP A 283 29.75 -12.63 -26.95
CA ASP A 283 29.01 -13.88 -27.07
C ASP A 283 29.74 -15.00 -26.33
N ASN A 284 29.41 -15.17 -25.05
CA ASN A 284 29.94 -16.23 -24.18
C ASN A 284 28.89 -17.33 -23.93
N THR A 285 27.99 -17.57 -24.89
CA THR A 285 26.88 -18.54 -24.74
C THR A 285 27.36 -19.98 -24.74
N ALA A 286 28.39 -20.29 -25.52
CA ALA A 286 28.98 -21.62 -25.65
C ALA A 286 30.34 -21.77 -24.93
N GLY A 287 30.77 -20.74 -24.19
CA GLY A 287 32.05 -20.76 -23.48
C GLY A 287 32.06 -21.73 -22.31
N THR A 288 33.21 -22.29 -22.00
CA THR A 288 33.44 -23.15 -20.81
C THR A 288 33.97 -22.37 -19.60
N ASP A 289 34.31 -21.10 -19.80
CA ASP A 289 34.86 -20.16 -18.84
C ASP A 289 34.34 -18.73 -19.10
N ASP A 290 34.54 -17.85 -18.13
CA ASP A 290 34.14 -16.45 -18.22
C ASP A 290 34.98 -15.70 -19.26
N ALA A 291 34.37 -14.78 -20.02
CA ALA A 291 35.04 -13.98 -21.04
C ALA A 291 35.42 -12.59 -20.49
N TRP A 292 36.71 -12.24 -20.55
CA TRP A 292 37.27 -11.08 -19.87
C TRP A 292 37.66 -9.96 -20.84
N LEU A 293 37.40 -8.72 -20.43
CA LEU A 293 37.86 -7.51 -21.11
C LEU A 293 38.30 -6.48 -20.06
N CYS A 294 39.52 -5.96 -20.15
CA CYS A 294 40.10 -5.11 -19.09
C CYS A 294 40.97 -3.99 -19.63
N THR A 295 41.16 -2.91 -18.88
CA THR A 295 42.20 -1.92 -19.19
C THR A 295 43.61 -2.47 -18.89
N PRO A 296 44.67 -2.01 -19.59
CA PRO A 296 46.05 -2.41 -19.31
C PRO A 296 46.44 -2.26 -17.84
N LYS A 297 47.35 -3.11 -17.36
CA LYS A 297 47.81 -3.11 -15.95
C LYS A 297 48.47 -1.80 -15.52
N GLU A 298 49.01 -1.04 -16.47
CA GLU A 298 49.61 0.27 -16.31
C GLU A 298 48.55 1.38 -16.18
N THR A 299 47.31 1.13 -16.62
CA THR A 299 46.20 2.07 -16.57
C THR A 299 45.37 1.84 -15.31
N LYS A 300 45.79 2.47 -14.21
CA LYS A 300 45.08 2.40 -12.93
C LYS A 300 44.28 3.65 -12.66
N TRP A 301 43.10 3.45 -12.07
CA TRP A 301 42.16 4.50 -11.72
C TRP A 301 41.93 4.48 -10.21
N LYS A 302 41.91 5.67 -9.60
CA LYS A 302 41.76 5.86 -8.13
C LYS A 302 40.39 6.39 -7.75
N ASN A 303 40.04 7.57 -8.28
CA ASN A 303 38.78 8.25 -8.01
C ASN A 303 38.14 8.61 -9.34
N PHE A 304 37.02 7.98 -9.68
CA PHE A 304 36.40 8.14 -10.98
C PHE A 304 34.88 7.98 -10.92
N VAL A 305 34.23 8.46 -11.97
CA VAL A 305 32.86 8.12 -12.34
C VAL A 305 32.91 7.42 -13.68
N LEU A 306 32.35 6.22 -13.76
CA LEU A 306 32.17 5.45 -14.98
C LEU A 306 30.69 5.48 -15.35
N GLU A 307 30.40 5.65 -16.62
CA GLU A 307 29.06 5.50 -17.18
C GLU A 307 29.11 4.55 -18.38
N MET A 308 28.11 3.68 -18.49
CA MET A 308 27.97 2.77 -19.61
C MET A 308 26.51 2.39 -19.85
N GLU A 309 26.20 2.03 -21.08
CA GLU A 309 24.93 1.40 -21.43
C GLU A 309 25.15 -0.08 -21.79
N PHE A 310 24.27 -0.95 -21.34
CA PHE A 310 24.35 -2.38 -21.63
C PHE A 310 22.96 -3.01 -21.82
N ARG A 311 22.88 -4.11 -22.57
CA ARG A 311 21.70 -4.95 -22.66
C ARG A 311 22.07 -6.42 -22.78
N PHE A 312 21.35 -7.27 -22.07
CA PHE A 312 21.42 -8.72 -22.25
C PHE A 312 20.55 -9.13 -23.43
N THR A 313 21.07 -9.99 -24.30
CA THR A 313 20.32 -10.55 -25.45
C THR A 313 19.79 -11.95 -25.18
N ASN A 314 20.19 -12.53 -24.04
CA ASN A 314 19.70 -13.77 -23.46
C ASN A 314 19.81 -13.71 -21.93
N ASN A 315 19.32 -14.74 -21.24
CA ASN A 315 19.53 -14.86 -19.79
C ASN A 315 21.03 -15.04 -19.52
N GLY A 316 21.65 -14.06 -18.90
CA GLY A 316 23.08 -14.05 -18.62
C GLY A 316 23.43 -13.11 -17.47
N SER A 317 24.73 -12.92 -17.26
CA SER A 317 25.22 -12.00 -16.24
C SER A 317 26.53 -11.32 -16.64
N LEU A 318 26.62 -10.04 -16.30
CA LEU A 318 27.80 -9.22 -16.49
C LEU A 318 28.38 -8.88 -15.12
N THR A 319 29.65 -9.19 -14.93
CA THR A 319 30.39 -8.70 -13.79
C THR A 319 31.21 -7.47 -14.19
N ILE A 320 30.99 -6.36 -13.47
CA ILE A 320 31.83 -5.16 -13.57
C ILE A 320 32.84 -5.18 -12.44
N CYS A 321 34.09 -4.99 -12.83
CA CYS A 321 35.25 -5.04 -11.97
C CYS A 321 35.87 -3.65 -11.82
N VAL A 322 35.96 -3.16 -10.58
CA VAL A 322 36.59 -1.88 -10.24
C VAL A 322 37.75 -2.11 -9.28
N HIS A 323 38.85 -1.37 -9.49
CA HIS A 323 40.10 -1.51 -8.73
C HIS A 323 40.68 -2.94 -8.75
N GLY A 324 40.64 -3.58 -9.92
CA GLY A 324 41.21 -4.92 -10.12
C GLY A 324 42.72 -4.97 -9.96
N SER A 325 43.22 -6.13 -9.53
CA SER A 325 44.64 -6.47 -9.55
C SER A 325 44.96 -7.38 -10.73
N PRO A 326 45.97 -7.07 -11.55
CA PRO A 326 46.59 -8.09 -12.38
C PRO A 326 47.17 -9.20 -11.48
N GLN A 327 47.02 -10.48 -11.83
CA GLN A 327 47.75 -11.55 -11.16
C GLN A 327 49.21 -11.58 -11.66
N PRO A 328 50.21 -11.76 -10.77
CA PRO A 328 51.63 -11.72 -11.14
C PRO A 328 52.06 -12.83 -12.13
N ASP A 329 51.39 -13.97 -12.08
CA ASP A 329 51.69 -15.22 -12.81
C ASP A 329 50.72 -15.51 -13.96
N LYS A 330 49.67 -14.71 -14.11
CA LYS A 330 48.70 -14.77 -15.20
C LYS A 330 48.34 -13.34 -15.62
N PRO A 331 49.08 -12.74 -16.58
CA PRO A 331 48.89 -11.35 -16.97
C PRO A 331 47.46 -11.05 -17.49
N ASP A 332 46.73 -12.09 -17.90
CA ASP A 332 45.36 -12.02 -18.40
C ASP A 332 44.29 -12.42 -17.37
N TYR A 333 44.68 -12.84 -16.15
CA TYR A 333 43.76 -13.07 -15.04
C TYR A 333 43.89 -11.93 -14.05
N PHE A 334 42.76 -11.29 -13.76
CA PHE A 334 42.70 -10.28 -12.72
C PHE A 334 42.15 -10.93 -11.46
N GLY A 335 42.96 -10.97 -10.41
CA GLY A 335 42.54 -11.42 -9.10
C GLY A 335 41.73 -10.31 -8.46
N PHE A 336 40.43 -10.52 -8.28
CA PHE A 336 39.60 -9.58 -7.55
C PHE A 336 39.49 -10.07 -6.11
N ASP A 337 40.11 -9.31 -5.21
CA ASP A 337 39.77 -9.38 -3.80
C ASP A 337 38.34 -8.85 -3.65
N LYS A 338 37.38 -9.78 -3.62
CA LYS A 338 36.07 -9.72 -2.97
C LYS A 338 34.98 -8.72 -3.40
N LYS A 339 35.14 -7.82 -4.39
CA LYS A 339 33.99 -6.99 -4.86
C LYS A 339 33.84 -6.91 -6.38
N THR A 340 33.10 -7.89 -6.89
CA THR A 340 32.51 -7.96 -8.22
C THR A 340 31.08 -7.46 -8.19
N ILE A 341 30.68 -6.64 -9.17
CA ILE A 341 29.28 -6.19 -9.30
C ILE A 341 28.64 -7.00 -10.41
N THR A 342 27.77 -7.95 -10.06
CA THR A 342 27.10 -8.79 -11.04
C THR A 342 25.71 -8.27 -11.35
N PHE A 343 25.49 -7.88 -12.59
CA PHE A 343 24.16 -7.61 -13.15
C PHE A 343 23.63 -8.92 -13.74
N ALA A 344 22.43 -9.33 -13.35
CA ALA A 344 21.70 -10.45 -13.94
C ALA A 344 20.57 -9.93 -14.85
N ASP A 345 20.03 -10.76 -15.73
CA ASP A 345 18.97 -10.36 -16.67
C ASP A 345 17.71 -9.82 -15.94
N PHE A 346 17.33 -8.58 -16.26
CA PHE A 346 16.11 -7.90 -15.78
C PHE A 346 15.04 -7.76 -16.89
N GLY A 347 15.22 -8.46 -18.01
CA GLY A 347 14.36 -8.45 -19.19
C GLY A 347 15.23 -8.40 -20.47
N PRO A 348 15.18 -9.42 -21.35
CA PRO A 348 16.05 -9.48 -22.52
C PRO A 348 15.75 -8.33 -23.48
N ASN A 349 16.81 -7.80 -24.10
CA ASN A 349 16.81 -6.79 -25.15
C ASN A 349 16.45 -5.35 -24.73
N VAL A 350 16.43 -5.03 -23.43
CA VAL A 350 16.26 -3.65 -22.94
C VAL A 350 17.62 -3.03 -22.63
N TRP A 351 17.83 -1.79 -23.10
CA TRP A 351 19.03 -1.01 -22.75
C TRP A 351 18.92 -0.48 -21.32
N HIS A 352 19.95 -0.74 -20.53
CA HIS A 352 20.14 -0.20 -19.20
C HIS A 352 21.33 0.74 -19.18
N THR A 353 21.26 1.77 -18.35
CA THR A 353 22.41 2.63 -18.03
C THR A 353 22.92 2.28 -16.64
N ALA A 354 24.23 2.08 -16.50
CA ALA A 354 24.92 1.99 -15.21
C ALA A 354 25.87 3.18 -15.03
N LYS A 355 25.86 3.75 -13.83
CA LYS A 355 26.80 4.77 -13.37
C LYS A 355 27.48 4.30 -12.08
N ILE A 356 28.80 4.17 -12.11
CA ILE A 356 29.62 3.68 -11.00
C ILE A 356 30.53 4.80 -10.54
N ARG A 357 30.39 5.20 -9.27
CA ARG A 357 31.23 6.21 -8.63
C ARG A 357 32.18 5.53 -7.68
N VAL A 358 33.46 5.81 -7.84
CA VAL A 358 34.50 5.39 -6.91
C VAL A 358 35.20 6.63 -6.37
N ARG A 359 35.12 6.83 -5.06
CA ARG A 359 35.77 7.97 -4.41
C ARG A 359 36.23 7.60 -3.00
N ASN A 360 37.52 7.76 -2.73
CA ASN A 360 38.15 7.44 -1.44
C ASN A 360 37.77 6.02 -0.99
N LYS A 361 37.96 5.05 -1.90
CA LYS A 361 37.55 3.65 -1.75
C LYS A 361 36.04 3.41 -1.66
N LYS A 362 35.17 4.39 -1.41
CA LYS A 362 33.72 4.18 -1.43
C LYS A 362 33.25 3.98 -2.87
N ILE A 363 32.40 2.96 -3.07
CA ILE A 363 31.75 2.65 -4.35
C ILE A 363 30.25 2.93 -4.21
N ILE A 364 29.67 3.64 -5.18
CA ILE A 364 28.22 3.79 -5.32
C ILE A 364 27.85 3.43 -6.76
N ILE A 365 26.91 2.50 -6.91
CA ILE A 365 26.48 1.99 -8.21
C ILE A 365 25.01 2.31 -8.38
N GLU A 366 24.68 3.02 -9.45
CA GLU A 366 23.32 3.28 -9.87
C GLU A 366 23.10 2.61 -11.22
N SER A 367 21.96 1.94 -11.39
CA SER A 367 21.57 1.41 -12.69
C SER A 367 20.07 1.48 -12.83
N THR A 368 19.60 1.74 -14.05
CA THR A 368 18.17 1.61 -14.40
C THR A 368 17.62 0.19 -14.19
N SER A 369 18.51 -0.80 -14.05
CA SER A 369 18.17 -2.19 -13.77
C SER A 369 18.09 -2.51 -12.27
N LEU A 370 18.48 -1.58 -11.40
CA LEU A 370 18.50 -1.76 -9.96
C LEU A 370 17.34 -1.01 -9.30
N VAL A 371 16.74 -1.63 -8.28
CA VAL A 371 15.64 -1.03 -7.51
C VAL A 371 16.15 0.02 -6.50
N ALA A 372 17.43 -0.07 -6.14
CA ALA A 372 18.16 0.86 -5.28
C ALA A 372 19.66 0.82 -5.64
N PRO A 373 20.43 1.88 -5.38
CA PRO A 373 21.87 1.82 -5.58
C PRO A 373 22.53 0.79 -4.67
N LEU A 374 23.67 0.28 -5.15
CA LEU A 374 24.53 -0.59 -4.37
C LEU A 374 25.72 0.20 -3.85
N GLU A 375 25.97 0.09 -2.54
CA GLU A 375 27.14 0.67 -1.90
C GLU A 375 28.22 -0.39 -1.64
N GLY A 376 29.47 0.00 -1.85
CA GLY A 376 30.62 -0.87 -1.65
C GLY A 376 31.83 -0.09 -1.17
N HIS A 377 32.93 -0.82 -0.94
CA HIS A 377 34.23 -0.25 -0.58
C HIS A 377 35.32 -1.05 -1.26
N CYS A 378 36.20 -0.41 -2.03
CA CYS A 378 37.40 -1.03 -2.58
C CYS A 378 38.40 -1.31 -1.46
N ASP A 379 39.03 -2.48 -1.48
CA ASP A 379 40.14 -2.79 -0.57
C ASP A 379 41.41 -2.00 -0.94
N ARG A 380 41.49 -1.56 -2.21
CA ARG A 380 42.63 -0.85 -2.80
C ARG A 380 42.29 0.59 -3.14
N GLU A 381 43.30 1.45 -3.04
CA GLU A 381 43.20 2.86 -3.43
C GLU A 381 42.96 3.03 -4.93
N ASP A 382 43.65 2.23 -5.76
CA ASP A 382 43.52 2.24 -7.21
C ASP A 382 43.49 0.82 -7.80
N GLY A 383 43.17 0.74 -9.09
CA GLY A 383 43.36 -0.48 -9.88
C GLY A 383 42.75 -0.38 -11.28
N VAL A 384 42.71 -1.52 -11.98
CA VAL A 384 42.19 -1.56 -13.35
C VAL A 384 40.65 -1.62 -13.37
N PHE A 385 40.09 -1.26 -14.52
CA PHE A 385 38.68 -1.47 -14.84
C PHE A 385 38.53 -2.72 -15.73
N GLY A 386 37.49 -3.51 -15.48
CA GLY A 386 37.22 -4.70 -16.29
C GLY A 386 35.74 -5.06 -16.38
N LEU A 387 35.43 -5.82 -17.43
CA LEU A 387 34.14 -6.39 -17.75
C LEU A 387 34.31 -7.90 -17.89
N VAL A 388 33.37 -8.65 -17.34
CA VAL A 388 33.38 -10.12 -17.38
C VAL A 388 31.99 -10.59 -17.79
N ALA A 389 31.89 -11.18 -18.97
CA ALA A 389 30.68 -11.85 -19.38
C ALA A 389 30.75 -13.30 -18.88
N ASN A 390 29.90 -13.64 -17.91
CA ASN A 390 29.92 -14.96 -17.31
C ASN A 390 29.46 -16.03 -18.32
N VAL A 391 29.82 -17.29 -18.10
CA VAL A 391 29.37 -18.43 -18.94
C VAL A 391 27.86 -18.37 -19.21
N GLY A 392 27.47 -18.58 -20.47
CA GLY A 392 26.08 -18.54 -20.91
C GLY A 392 25.58 -17.14 -21.28
N THR A 393 26.42 -16.10 -21.20
CA THR A 393 26.00 -14.70 -21.41
C THR A 393 26.21 -14.23 -22.84
N LYS A 394 25.22 -13.54 -23.40
CA LYS A 394 25.37 -12.70 -24.58
C LYS A 394 24.92 -11.28 -24.29
N ILE A 395 25.87 -10.36 -24.34
CA ILE A 395 25.67 -8.97 -23.91
C ILE A 395 26.17 -8.00 -24.95
N GLU A 396 25.48 -6.88 -25.04
CA GLU A 396 25.85 -5.72 -25.84
C GLU A 396 26.09 -4.51 -24.95
N ILE A 397 27.16 -3.77 -25.23
CA ILE A 397 27.65 -2.68 -24.41
C ILE A 397 28.01 -1.49 -25.31
N ARG A 398 27.69 -0.27 -24.89
CA ARG A 398 28.07 0.96 -25.59
C ARG A 398 28.26 2.13 -24.63
N LYS A 399 28.81 3.23 -25.15
CA LYS A 399 29.03 4.50 -24.44
C LYS A 399 29.78 4.30 -23.11
N ILE A 400 30.86 3.51 -23.13
CA ILE A 400 31.69 3.33 -21.94
C ILE A 400 32.56 4.58 -21.82
N ARG A 401 32.30 5.40 -20.82
CA ARG A 401 33.03 6.65 -20.59
C ARG A 401 33.36 6.81 -19.12
N MET A 402 34.49 7.44 -18.83
CA MET A 402 34.98 7.65 -17.49
C MET A 402 35.46 9.09 -17.31
N ALA A 403 35.19 9.66 -16.15
CA ALA A 403 35.71 10.95 -15.74
C ALA A 403 36.41 10.82 -14.39
N LEU A 404 37.50 11.56 -14.19
CA LEU A 404 38.24 11.54 -12.93
C LEU A 404 37.74 12.63 -12.01
N TYR A 405 37.60 12.31 -10.73
CA TYR A 405 37.42 13.35 -9.74
C TYR A 405 38.74 14.13 -9.58
N PRO A 406 38.71 15.47 -9.46
CA PRO A 406 39.90 16.23 -9.16
C PRO A 406 40.51 15.78 -7.83
N GLU A 407 41.83 15.62 -7.80
CA GLU A 407 42.56 15.35 -6.56
C GLU A 407 42.35 16.54 -5.61
N LYS A 408 41.97 16.24 -4.36
CA LYS A 408 41.75 17.23 -3.31
C LYS A 408 42.95 17.32 -2.39
#